data_AF-A0A953H6Y6-F1
#
_entry.id   AF-A0A953H6Y6-F1
#
_cell.length_a   1.000
_cell.length_b   1.000
_cell.length_c   1.000
_cell.angle_alpha   90.00
_cell.angle_beta   90.00
_cell.angle_gamma   90.00
#
_symmetry.space_group_name_H-M   'P 1'
#
loop_
_entity.id
_entity.type
_entity.pdbx_description
1 polymer ?
#
loop_
_entity_poly.entity_id
_entity_poly.type
_entity_poly.pdbx_seq_one_letter_code
_entity_poly.pdbx_strand_id
1 'polypeptide(L)'
;MYPRQVLVVSLIVASVVAAVVVLRKSGLRQSRPTTAPETVVREDPDVVKPAAKVTGDSASLPQPTIVKADTNLRQRRLPRRDALSSSTKTRTLNDIVAEYAKFTDFDRRNELILEVSQLPTAEAVRQLLNWLESDPDDETRKALLGALVWCDQRDALADEIIDRLTPMYKGRAEVEDRIEIQDVLGELATSKSVETLRGAYLDENVDPLEKLNAAACLLRIRSSDSQLLDTAEAQKLYEHIQIAAQVFDEPDSRSQCYMALSMDLEYNGTFLREMLAREKDTNLHKLLENLVIGKAPRTPKASPTPAEP
;
A
#
# COMPACT_ATOMS: atom_id res chain seq x y z
N MET A 1 30.25 7.49 -11.84
CA MET A 1 30.14 7.71 -10.38
C MET A 1 28.80 8.38 -10.06
N TYR A 2 27.69 7.61 -9.97
CA TYR A 2 26.39 8.10 -9.46
C TYR A 2 25.60 7.06 -8.60
N PRO A 3 26.21 6.25 -7.71
CA PRO A 3 25.45 5.25 -6.94
C PRO A 3 24.70 5.81 -5.71
N ARG A 4 24.88 7.09 -5.34
CA ARG A 4 24.30 7.65 -4.11
C ARG A 4 22.90 8.26 -4.26
N GLN A 5 22.50 8.66 -5.47
CA GLN A 5 21.19 9.29 -5.68
C GLN A 5 20.06 8.28 -5.84
N VAL A 6 20.31 7.16 -6.52
CA VAL A 6 19.33 6.05 -6.67
C VAL A 6 18.97 5.45 -5.30
N LEU A 7 19.97 5.26 -4.43
CA LEU A 7 19.79 4.69 -3.10
C LEU A 7 18.94 5.56 -2.17
N VAL A 8 18.97 6.89 -2.34
CA VAL A 8 18.17 7.82 -1.53
C VAL A 8 16.71 7.85 -1.99
N VAL A 9 16.46 7.75 -3.30
CA VAL A 9 15.10 7.70 -3.85
C VAL A 9 14.40 6.40 -3.45
N SER A 10 15.08 5.24 -3.55
CA SER A 10 14.53 3.96 -3.11
C SER A 10 14.25 3.93 -1.60
N LEU A 11 15.09 4.57 -0.77
CA LEU A 11 14.86 4.62 0.68
C LEU A 11 13.66 5.52 1.06
N ILE A 12 13.43 6.60 0.30
CA ILE A 12 12.31 7.51 0.52
C ILE A 12 11.00 6.87 0.09
N VAL A 13 10.96 6.19 -1.06
CA VAL A 13 9.78 5.45 -1.52
C VAL A 13 9.44 4.32 -0.53
N ALA A 14 10.43 3.56 -0.08
CA ALA A 14 10.23 2.52 0.94
C ALA A 14 9.68 3.07 2.27
N SER A 15 10.15 4.25 2.70
CA SER A 15 9.70 4.88 3.95
C SER A 15 8.28 5.43 3.86
N VAL A 16 7.87 5.93 2.69
CA VAL A 16 6.51 6.44 2.46
C VAL A 16 5.51 5.28 2.35
N VAL A 17 5.86 4.20 1.65
CA VAL A 17 5.00 3.00 1.56
C VAL A 17 4.82 2.33 2.93
N ALA A 18 5.89 2.22 3.72
CA ALA A 18 5.79 1.71 5.09
C ALA A 18 4.90 2.60 5.99
N ALA A 19 4.91 3.91 5.80
CA ALA A 19 4.03 4.84 6.53
C ALA A 19 2.55 4.67 6.14
N VAL A 20 2.26 4.41 4.87
CA VAL A 20 0.90 4.14 4.37
C VAL A 20 0.35 2.82 4.92
N VAL A 21 1.16 1.77 4.98
CA VAL A 21 0.79 0.47 5.59
C VAL A 21 0.49 0.61 7.09
N VAL A 22 1.24 1.45 7.81
CA VAL A 22 1.00 1.72 9.24
C VAL A 22 -0.26 2.57 9.45
N LEU A 23 -0.55 3.53 8.57
CA LEU A 23 -1.76 4.34 8.64
C LEU A 23 -3.04 3.51 8.40
N ARG A 24 -3.02 2.56 7.45
CA ARG A 24 -4.13 1.60 7.23
C ARG A 24 -4.45 0.73 8.44
N LYS A 25 -3.46 0.37 9.28
CA LYS A 25 -3.69 -0.39 10.51
C LYS A 25 -4.39 0.38 11.64
N SER A 26 -4.43 1.72 11.56
CA SER A 26 -4.92 2.56 12.67
C SER A 26 -6.41 2.91 12.61
N GLY A 27 -7.08 2.65 11.48
CA GLY A 27 -8.51 2.89 11.32
C GLY A 27 -9.24 1.66 10.81
N LEU A 28 -9.68 0.78 11.72
CA LEU A 28 -10.91 -0.05 11.65
C LEU A 28 -10.88 -1.16 12.71
N ARG A 29 -11.38 -0.84 13.91
CA ARG A 29 -12.14 -1.80 14.72
C ARG A 29 -13.56 -1.27 14.81
N GLN A 30 -14.41 -1.64 13.85
CA GLN A 30 -15.85 -1.49 14.01
C GLN A 30 -16.42 -2.84 14.46
N SER A 31 -17.02 -2.82 15.64
CA SER A 31 -17.73 -3.92 16.27
C SER A 31 -18.97 -4.32 15.45
N ARG A 32 -19.05 -5.60 15.09
CA ARG A 32 -20.23 -6.26 14.52
C ARG A 32 -21.39 -6.27 15.55
N PRO A 33 -22.63 -5.87 15.20
CA PRO A 33 -23.78 -6.15 16.04
C PRO A 33 -24.26 -7.58 15.81
N THR A 34 -24.51 -8.30 16.90
CA THR A 34 -25.06 -9.66 16.95
C THR A 34 -26.57 -9.60 16.71
N THR A 35 -27.07 -10.24 15.65
CA THR A 35 -28.52 -10.46 15.44
C THR A 35 -28.94 -11.80 16.05
N ALA A 36 -29.96 -11.76 16.90
CA ALA A 36 -30.68 -12.92 17.44
C ALA A 36 -31.84 -13.32 16.50
N PRO A 37 -32.36 -14.56 16.57
CA PRO A 37 -33.23 -15.11 15.54
C PRO A 37 -34.69 -14.64 15.66
N GLU A 38 -35.31 -14.40 14.49
CA GLU A 38 -36.72 -14.10 14.32
C GLU A 38 -37.61 -15.22 14.87
N THR A 39 -38.59 -14.84 15.70
CA THR A 39 -39.72 -15.69 16.07
C THR A 39 -40.94 -15.21 15.30
N VAL A 40 -41.51 -16.11 14.49
CA VAL A 40 -42.75 -15.92 13.73
C VAL A 40 -43.94 -15.97 14.69
N VAL A 41 -44.74 -14.89 14.76
CA VAL A 41 -46.12 -14.94 15.30
C VAL A 41 -47.05 -14.13 14.39
N ARG A 42 -48.17 -14.78 14.05
CA ARG A 42 -49.27 -14.34 13.19
C ARG A 42 -50.14 -13.23 13.81
N GLU A 43 -50.84 -12.55 12.91
CA GLU A 43 -51.73 -11.38 12.99
C GLU A 43 -52.88 -11.43 14.02
N ASP A 44 -53.32 -10.25 14.47
CA ASP A 44 -54.72 -9.81 14.34
C ASP A 44 -54.85 -8.26 14.43
N PRO A 45 -55.79 -7.62 13.70
CA PRO A 45 -55.96 -6.17 13.63
C PRO A 45 -57.05 -5.63 14.58
N ASP A 46 -57.12 -4.29 14.68
CA ASP A 46 -58.15 -3.47 15.33
C ASP A 46 -58.11 -3.29 16.86
N VAL A 47 -57.47 -2.20 17.32
CA VAL A 47 -58.07 -1.25 18.29
C VAL A 47 -57.47 0.14 18.10
N VAL A 48 -58.33 1.12 17.80
CA VAL A 48 -58.05 2.57 17.76
C VAL A 48 -58.63 3.22 19.02
N LYS A 49 -57.81 3.91 19.86
CA LYS A 49 -58.07 5.23 20.54
C LYS A 49 -57.09 5.55 21.72
N PRO A 50 -56.99 6.81 22.22
CA PRO A 50 -55.78 7.61 22.00
C PRO A 50 -55.11 8.19 23.27
N ALA A 51 -53.95 8.83 23.03
CA ALA A 51 -53.35 10.00 23.69
C ALA A 51 -53.30 10.05 25.23
N ALA A 52 -52.09 9.86 25.77
CA ALA A 52 -51.67 10.41 27.06
C ALA A 52 -50.49 11.36 26.87
N LYS A 53 -50.74 12.60 27.24
CA LYS A 53 -49.84 13.74 27.32
C LYS A 53 -48.90 13.52 28.50
N VAL A 54 -47.59 13.39 28.29
CA VAL A 54 -46.60 13.38 29.38
C VAL A 54 -45.70 14.60 29.24
N THR A 55 -45.77 15.39 30.30
CA THR A 55 -45.03 16.59 30.65
C THR A 55 -43.53 16.37 30.63
N GLY A 56 -42.81 17.37 30.15
CA GLY A 56 -41.36 17.42 30.23
C GLY A 56 -40.89 17.56 31.67
N ASP A 57 -39.79 16.88 31.96
CA ASP A 57 -38.89 17.25 33.05
C ASP A 57 -37.46 17.13 32.53
N SER A 58 -36.73 18.24 32.67
CA SER A 58 -35.31 18.35 32.38
C SER A 58 -34.52 17.60 33.44
N ALA A 59 -33.90 16.49 33.06
CA ALA A 59 -32.88 15.83 33.86
C ALA A 59 -31.56 15.85 33.09
N SER A 60 -30.61 16.62 33.62
CA SER A 60 -29.25 16.83 33.15
C SER A 60 -28.50 15.50 32.98
N LEU A 61 -27.98 15.27 31.76
CA LEU A 61 -27.05 14.18 31.48
C LEU A 61 -25.68 14.49 32.12
N PRO A 62 -25.01 13.50 32.74
CA PRO A 62 -23.67 13.67 33.27
C PRO A 62 -22.66 13.87 32.15
N GLN A 63 -21.79 14.88 32.29
CA GLN A 63 -20.67 15.09 31.38
C GLN A 63 -19.70 13.91 31.44
N PRO A 64 -19.16 13.44 30.29
CA PRO A 64 -18.13 12.43 30.31
C PRO A 64 -16.81 13.00 30.85
N THR A 65 -16.33 12.37 31.92
CA THR A 65 -15.00 12.59 32.49
C THR A 65 -13.94 12.38 31.41
N ILE A 66 -13.23 13.45 31.04
CA ILE A 66 -12.05 13.41 30.18
C ILE A 66 -10.95 12.68 30.96
N VAL A 67 -10.80 11.38 30.71
CA VAL A 67 -9.59 10.65 31.09
C VAL A 67 -8.50 11.08 30.12
N LYS A 68 -7.53 11.86 30.60
CA LYS A 68 -6.31 12.20 29.86
C LYS A 68 -5.58 10.90 29.53
N ALA A 69 -5.65 10.48 28.26
CA ALA A 69 -4.82 9.40 27.76
C ALA A 69 -3.37 9.90 27.67
N ASP A 70 -2.50 9.28 28.45
CA ASP A 70 -1.06 9.49 28.43
C ASP A 70 -0.51 9.39 27.01
N THR A 71 0.08 10.50 26.56
CA THR A 71 0.60 10.70 25.20
C THR A 71 1.97 10.05 25.00
N ASN A 72 2.11 8.77 25.38
CA ASN A 72 3.35 8.00 25.25
C ASN A 72 3.17 6.73 24.41
N LEU A 73 2.46 6.84 23.28
CA LEU A 73 2.41 5.81 22.25
C LEU A 73 3.46 6.07 21.16
N ARG A 74 4.67 5.62 21.49
CA ARG A 74 5.55 4.84 20.61
C ARG A 74 5.85 5.43 19.23
N GLN A 75 6.94 6.18 19.18
CA GLN A 75 7.94 6.01 18.11
C GLN A 75 8.45 4.55 18.15
N ARG A 76 7.77 3.63 17.46
CA ARG A 76 8.37 2.33 17.09
C ARG A 76 9.33 2.60 15.92
N ARG A 77 10.52 3.11 16.24
CA ARG A 77 11.65 3.06 15.33
C ARG A 77 11.96 1.58 15.08
N LEU A 78 11.89 1.13 13.83
CA LEU A 78 12.51 -0.12 13.41
C LEU A 78 13.99 -0.08 13.89
N PRO A 79 14.51 -1.15 14.52
CA PRO A 79 15.86 -1.13 15.03
C PRO A 79 16.85 -0.87 13.88
N ARG A 80 17.76 0.08 14.12
CA ARG A 80 18.92 0.31 13.25
C ARG A 80 19.67 -1.00 13.06
N ARG A 81 20.18 -1.18 11.83
CA ARG A 81 20.97 -2.31 11.29
C ARG A 81 22.10 -2.83 12.18
N ASP A 82 22.49 -2.07 13.21
CA ASP A 82 23.69 -2.32 14.02
C ASP A 82 23.39 -2.92 15.42
N ALA A 83 22.12 -3.17 15.78
CA ALA A 83 21.75 -3.60 17.14
C ALA A 83 21.49 -5.12 17.33
N LEU A 84 21.66 -5.96 16.30
CA LEU A 84 21.46 -7.42 16.38
C LEU A 84 22.78 -8.20 16.55
N SER A 85 23.75 -7.61 17.25
CA SER A 85 25.03 -8.27 17.59
C SER A 85 24.97 -8.90 18.98
N SER A 86 24.20 -9.97 19.14
CA SER A 86 24.36 -10.91 20.26
C SER A 86 23.90 -12.31 19.85
N SER A 87 24.85 -13.12 19.40
CA SER A 87 24.80 -14.58 19.23
C SER A 87 23.58 -15.18 18.53
N THR A 88 23.16 -14.65 17.39
CA THR A 88 22.16 -15.32 16.55
C THR A 88 22.85 -16.43 15.75
N LYS A 89 22.61 -17.68 16.12
CA LYS A 89 22.92 -18.83 15.27
C LYS A 89 22.30 -18.54 13.90
N THR A 90 23.08 -18.47 12.82
CA THR A 90 22.53 -18.30 11.47
C THR A 90 21.60 -19.46 11.20
N ARG A 91 20.29 -19.22 11.25
CA ARG A 91 19.29 -20.26 10.97
C ARG A 91 19.34 -20.57 9.48
N THR A 92 19.28 -21.84 9.14
CA THR A 92 19.19 -22.25 7.74
C THR A 92 17.75 -22.09 7.25
N LEU A 93 17.57 -21.97 5.93
CA LEU A 93 16.22 -21.96 5.33
C LEU A 93 15.39 -23.17 5.80
N ASN A 94 16.01 -24.36 5.88
CA ASN A 94 15.33 -25.56 6.34
C ASN A 94 14.84 -25.46 7.79
N ASP A 95 15.61 -24.81 8.67
CA ASP A 95 15.20 -24.58 10.06
C ASP A 95 13.97 -23.68 10.13
N ILE A 96 13.94 -22.62 9.32
CA ILE A 96 12.84 -21.66 9.25
C ILE A 96 11.60 -22.33 8.66
N VAL A 97 11.77 -23.14 7.61
CA VAL A 97 10.66 -23.89 6.98
C VAL A 97 10.02 -24.88 7.92
N ALA A 98 10.85 -25.66 8.62
CA ALA A 98 10.38 -26.60 9.62
C ALA A 98 9.67 -25.90 10.78
N GLU A 99 10.03 -24.66 11.09
CA GLU A 99 9.35 -23.87 12.10
C GLU A 99 8.02 -23.27 11.59
N TYR A 100 7.99 -22.72 10.38
CA TYR A 100 6.80 -22.13 9.79
C TYR A 100 5.61 -23.10 9.81
N ALA A 101 5.87 -24.36 9.50
CA ALA A 101 4.86 -25.43 9.51
C ALA A 101 4.25 -25.71 10.90
N LYS A 102 4.89 -25.28 11.99
CA LYS A 102 4.41 -25.51 13.37
C LYS A 102 3.42 -24.45 13.84
N PHE A 103 3.43 -23.28 13.23
CA PHE A 103 2.64 -22.14 13.66
C PHE A 103 1.45 -21.93 12.73
N THR A 104 0.33 -21.52 13.31
CA THR A 104 -0.88 -21.09 12.59
C THR A 104 -1.24 -19.64 12.88
N ASP A 105 -0.59 -19.02 13.86
CA ASP A 105 -0.81 -17.61 14.16
C ASP A 105 -0.05 -16.72 13.16
N PHE A 106 -0.74 -15.67 12.71
CA PHE A 106 -0.22 -14.72 11.73
C PHE A 106 1.07 -14.04 12.21
N ASP A 107 1.13 -13.60 13.47
CA ASP A 107 2.27 -12.85 14.00
C ASP A 107 3.58 -13.65 13.87
N ARG A 108 3.58 -14.93 14.29
CA ARG A 108 4.77 -15.77 14.19
C ARG A 108 5.10 -16.14 12.75
N ARG A 109 4.11 -16.42 11.91
CA ARG A 109 4.34 -16.67 10.48
C ARG A 109 4.96 -15.47 9.80
N ASN A 110 4.47 -14.27 10.07
CA ASN A 110 4.97 -13.03 9.52
C ASN A 110 6.44 -12.77 9.92
N GLU A 111 6.83 -13.08 11.17
CA GLU A 111 8.25 -13.01 11.57
C GLU A 111 9.14 -13.95 10.74
N LEU A 112 8.68 -15.18 10.49
CA LEU A 112 9.43 -16.17 9.70
C LEU A 112 9.47 -15.81 8.22
N ILE A 113 8.40 -15.23 7.68
CA ILE A 113 8.35 -14.68 6.32
C ILE A 113 9.42 -13.60 6.16
N LEU A 114 9.51 -12.67 7.12
CA LEU A 114 10.53 -11.62 7.13
C LEU A 114 11.96 -12.18 7.28
N GLU A 115 12.13 -13.28 8.02
CA GLU A 115 13.42 -13.96 8.14
C GLU A 115 13.83 -14.58 6.79
N VAL A 116 12.91 -15.30 6.13
CA VAL A 116 13.16 -15.88 4.80
C VAL A 116 13.42 -14.81 3.75
N SER A 117 12.68 -13.70 3.75
CA SER A 117 12.82 -12.65 2.74
C SER A 117 14.18 -11.96 2.76
N GLN A 118 14.91 -12.06 3.87
CA GLN A 118 16.25 -11.51 4.06
C GLN A 118 17.37 -12.47 3.63
N LEU A 119 17.04 -13.74 3.33
CA LEU A 119 18.03 -14.70 2.86
C LEU A 119 18.35 -14.42 1.38
N PRO A 120 19.64 -14.22 1.02
CA PRO A 120 20.04 -13.89 -0.34
C PRO A 120 20.17 -15.15 -1.21
N THR A 121 19.15 -16.00 -1.24
CA THR A 121 19.15 -17.26 -1.99
C THR A 121 17.91 -17.40 -2.87
N ALA A 122 18.07 -18.04 -4.02
CA ALA A 122 16.96 -18.33 -4.93
C ALA A 122 15.91 -19.24 -4.25
N GLU A 123 16.38 -20.17 -3.43
CA GLU A 123 15.53 -21.08 -2.65
C GLU A 123 14.62 -20.34 -1.68
N ALA A 124 15.06 -19.22 -1.10
CA ALA A 124 14.22 -18.41 -0.22
C ALA A 124 13.03 -17.81 -0.97
N VAL A 125 13.26 -17.23 -2.15
CA VAL A 125 12.19 -16.71 -3.02
C VAL A 125 11.21 -17.82 -3.43
N ARG A 126 11.73 -18.97 -3.86
CA ARG A 126 10.89 -20.13 -4.22
C ARG A 126 10.07 -20.62 -3.04
N GLN A 127 10.64 -20.59 -1.83
CA GLN A 127 9.94 -20.99 -0.63
C GLN A 127 8.80 -20.02 -0.28
N LEU A 128 9.00 -18.70 -0.43
CA LEU A 128 7.93 -17.72 -0.27
C LEU A 128 6.80 -17.95 -1.27
N LEU A 129 7.12 -18.25 -2.54
CA LEU A 129 6.11 -18.61 -3.55
C LEU A 129 5.37 -19.90 -3.19
N ASN A 130 6.08 -20.92 -2.68
CA ASN A 130 5.46 -22.17 -2.24
C ASN A 130 4.48 -21.95 -1.07
N TRP A 131 4.84 -21.10 -0.12
CA TRP A 131 3.92 -20.71 0.95
C TRP A 131 2.75 -19.90 0.40
N LEU A 132 2.98 -18.96 -0.51
CA LEU A 132 1.93 -18.12 -1.08
C LEU A 132 0.82 -18.94 -1.75
N GLU A 133 1.18 -20.03 -2.43
CA GLU A 133 0.23 -20.93 -3.09
C GLU A 133 -0.52 -21.86 -2.13
N SER A 134 0.07 -22.20 -0.99
CA SER A 134 -0.46 -23.23 -0.08
C SER A 134 -1.02 -22.69 1.23
N ASP A 135 -0.71 -21.45 1.60
CA ASP A 135 -1.13 -20.90 2.88
C ASP A 135 -2.63 -20.57 2.88
N PRO A 136 -3.42 -21.13 3.81
CA PRO A 136 -4.86 -20.91 3.86
C PRO A 136 -5.23 -19.50 4.35
N ASP A 137 -4.34 -18.82 5.08
CA ASP A 137 -4.65 -17.53 5.71
C ASP A 137 -4.40 -16.36 4.75
N ASP A 138 -5.44 -15.56 4.54
CA ASP A 138 -5.42 -14.45 3.59
C ASP A 138 -4.37 -13.42 4.00
N GLU A 139 -4.37 -12.97 5.26
CA GLU A 139 -3.41 -11.98 5.76
C GLU A 139 -1.96 -12.45 5.59
N THR A 140 -1.70 -13.73 5.86
CA THR A 140 -0.39 -14.36 5.64
C THR A 140 0.02 -14.33 4.17
N ARG A 141 -0.90 -14.61 3.24
CA ARG A 141 -0.62 -14.48 1.79
C ARG A 141 -0.30 -13.04 1.38
N LYS A 142 -0.97 -12.04 1.96
CA LYS A 142 -0.64 -10.62 1.74
C LYS A 142 0.78 -10.29 2.20
N ALA A 143 1.17 -10.80 3.37
CA ALA A 143 2.53 -10.65 3.90
C ALA A 143 3.58 -11.34 2.99
N LEU A 144 3.26 -12.51 2.43
CA LEU A 144 4.11 -13.22 1.48
C LEU A 144 4.31 -12.43 0.18
N LEU A 145 3.25 -11.86 -0.40
CA LEU A 145 3.34 -10.96 -1.57
C LEU A 145 4.23 -9.76 -1.26
N GLY A 146 4.01 -9.10 -0.12
CA GLY A 146 4.84 -7.99 0.34
C GLY A 146 6.31 -8.38 0.51
N ALA A 147 6.59 -9.58 1.03
CA ALA A 147 7.95 -10.08 1.22
C ALA A 147 8.69 -10.32 -0.11
N LEU A 148 8.00 -10.82 -1.13
CA LEU A 148 8.59 -11.06 -2.47
C LEU A 148 9.17 -9.78 -3.10
N VAL A 149 8.57 -8.61 -2.82
CA VAL A 149 9.07 -7.32 -3.31
C VAL A 149 10.47 -7.01 -2.77
N TRP A 150 10.80 -7.44 -1.54
CA TRP A 150 12.05 -7.07 -0.87
C TRP A 150 13.18 -8.10 -0.99
N CYS A 151 12.96 -9.20 -1.71
CA CYS A 151 13.96 -10.25 -1.86
C CYS A 151 15.08 -9.88 -2.84
N ASP A 152 16.33 -10.15 -2.46
CA ASP A 152 17.53 -9.83 -3.25
C ASP A 152 17.60 -10.62 -4.58
N GLN A 153 17.09 -11.85 -4.60
CA GLN A 153 17.09 -12.73 -5.79
C GLN A 153 15.84 -12.60 -6.66
N ARG A 154 14.97 -11.62 -6.37
CA ARG A 154 13.70 -11.40 -7.06
C ARG A 154 13.89 -11.19 -8.57
N ASP A 155 14.79 -10.30 -8.95
CA ASP A 155 14.99 -9.93 -10.36
C ASP A 155 15.58 -11.10 -11.18
N ALA A 156 16.45 -11.91 -10.55
CA ALA A 156 17.02 -13.11 -11.17
C ALA A 156 15.97 -14.21 -11.41
N LEU A 157 14.87 -14.20 -10.65
CA LEU A 157 13.76 -15.14 -10.74
C LEU A 157 12.48 -14.49 -11.27
N ALA A 158 12.57 -13.31 -11.90
CA ALA A 158 11.40 -12.52 -12.27
C ALA A 158 10.40 -13.31 -13.12
N ASP A 159 10.87 -14.03 -14.15
CA ASP A 159 9.99 -14.84 -15.00
C ASP A 159 9.33 -16.00 -14.23
N GLU A 160 10.05 -16.65 -13.30
CA GLU A 160 9.50 -17.72 -12.46
C GLU A 160 8.41 -17.17 -11.52
N ILE A 161 8.65 -16.01 -10.92
CA ILE A 161 7.66 -15.30 -10.08
C ILE A 161 6.43 -14.97 -10.92
N ILE A 162 6.59 -14.38 -12.11
CA ILE A 162 5.47 -13.98 -12.96
C ILE A 162 4.65 -15.17 -13.43
N ASP A 163 5.31 -16.27 -13.82
CA ASP A 163 4.63 -17.47 -14.29
C ASP A 163 3.78 -18.10 -13.18
N ARG A 164 4.16 -17.94 -11.89
CA ARG A 164 3.38 -18.41 -10.74
C ARG A 164 2.30 -17.41 -10.28
N LEU A 165 2.57 -16.11 -10.34
CA LEU A 165 1.61 -15.08 -9.92
C LEU A 165 0.50 -14.85 -10.95
N THR A 166 0.76 -15.02 -12.25
CA THR A 166 -0.22 -14.75 -13.32
C THR A 166 -1.48 -15.63 -13.21
N PRO A 167 -1.38 -16.96 -13.02
CA PRO A 167 -2.55 -17.81 -12.78
C PRO A 167 -3.29 -17.43 -11.49
N MET A 168 -2.56 -17.06 -10.42
CA MET A 168 -3.17 -16.61 -9.18
C MET A 168 -3.98 -15.33 -9.39
N TYR A 169 -3.42 -14.33 -10.07
CA TYR A 169 -4.12 -13.10 -10.44
C TYR A 169 -5.44 -13.38 -11.16
N LYS A 170 -5.42 -14.25 -12.18
CA LYS A 170 -6.62 -14.62 -12.95
C LYS A 170 -7.65 -15.41 -12.15
N GLY A 171 -7.22 -16.14 -11.12
CA GLY A 171 -8.07 -16.99 -10.29
C GLY A 171 -8.67 -16.32 -9.06
N ARG A 172 -8.25 -15.08 -8.72
CA ARG A 172 -8.70 -14.37 -7.51
C ARG A 172 -9.96 -13.54 -7.81
N ALA A 173 -11.01 -13.75 -7.01
CA ALA A 173 -12.27 -13.02 -7.14
C ALA A 173 -12.21 -11.60 -6.56
N GLU A 174 -11.47 -11.41 -5.46
CA GLU A 174 -11.38 -10.13 -4.76
C GLU A 174 -10.42 -9.16 -5.45
N VAL A 175 -10.87 -7.90 -5.61
CA VAL A 175 -10.10 -6.82 -6.27
C VAL A 175 -8.81 -6.53 -5.50
N GLU A 176 -8.87 -6.52 -4.17
CA GLU A 176 -7.74 -6.20 -3.30
C GLU A 176 -6.60 -7.22 -3.45
N ASP A 177 -6.92 -8.51 -3.52
CA ASP A 177 -5.94 -9.58 -3.75
C ASP A 177 -5.26 -9.44 -5.12
N ARG A 178 -6.03 -9.05 -6.14
CA ARG A 178 -5.51 -8.82 -7.49
C ARG A 178 -4.58 -7.61 -7.53
N ILE A 179 -4.91 -6.53 -6.83
CA ILE A 179 -4.07 -5.33 -6.69
C ILE A 179 -2.73 -5.66 -6.03
N GLU A 180 -2.72 -6.47 -4.97
CA GLU A 180 -1.48 -6.86 -4.30
C GLU A 180 -0.56 -7.69 -5.21
N ILE A 181 -1.13 -8.56 -6.06
CA ILE A 181 -0.35 -9.27 -7.07
C ILE A 181 0.19 -8.29 -8.13
N GLN A 182 -0.62 -7.35 -8.61
CA GLN A 182 -0.17 -6.32 -9.54
C GLN A 182 0.97 -5.47 -8.96
N ASP A 183 0.97 -5.21 -7.66
CA ASP A 183 2.07 -4.51 -6.99
C ASP A 183 3.38 -5.28 -7.08
N VAL A 184 3.36 -6.60 -6.89
CA VAL A 184 4.56 -7.44 -7.11
C VAL A 184 4.98 -7.42 -8.58
N LEU A 185 4.02 -7.54 -9.51
CA LEU A 185 4.32 -7.49 -10.95
C LEU A 185 4.91 -6.12 -11.36
N GLY A 186 4.45 -5.03 -10.76
CA GLY A 186 4.94 -3.67 -10.99
C GLY A 186 6.38 -3.42 -10.52
N GLU A 187 6.91 -4.31 -9.67
CA GLU A 187 8.29 -4.29 -9.22
C GLU A 187 9.23 -5.13 -10.11
N LEU A 188 8.65 -5.93 -11.01
CA LEU A 188 9.38 -6.76 -11.96
C LEU A 188 9.40 -6.07 -13.31
N ALA A 189 10.53 -5.52 -13.73
CA ALA A 189 10.64 -4.78 -14.99
C ALA A 189 10.89 -5.73 -16.20
N THR A 190 10.00 -6.70 -16.43
CA THR A 190 10.10 -7.64 -17.56
C THR A 190 8.96 -7.47 -18.57
N SER A 191 9.13 -7.96 -19.79
CA SER A 191 8.08 -7.89 -20.81
C SER A 191 6.81 -8.64 -20.37
N LYS A 192 6.95 -9.77 -19.67
CA LYS A 192 5.82 -10.58 -19.21
C LYS A 192 4.97 -9.87 -18.16
N SER A 193 5.60 -9.16 -17.21
CA SER A 193 4.85 -8.38 -16.21
C SER A 193 4.11 -7.21 -16.88
N VAL A 194 4.77 -6.52 -17.81
CA VAL A 194 4.16 -5.44 -18.61
C VAL A 194 2.97 -5.95 -19.40
N GLU A 195 3.08 -7.09 -20.07
CA GLU A 195 1.96 -7.70 -20.81
C GLU A 195 0.77 -8.02 -19.91
N THR A 196 1.03 -8.57 -18.71
CA THR A 196 -0.02 -8.89 -17.73
C THR A 196 -0.71 -7.63 -17.23
N LEU A 197 0.06 -6.62 -16.82
CA LEU A 197 -0.46 -5.34 -16.34
C LEU A 197 -1.19 -4.56 -17.43
N ARG A 198 -0.67 -4.57 -18.67
CA ARG A 198 -1.33 -3.95 -19.82
C ARG A 198 -2.66 -4.64 -20.13
N GLY A 199 -2.72 -5.97 -20.00
CA GLY A 199 -3.97 -6.73 -20.10
C GLY A 199 -5.02 -6.25 -19.09
N ALA A 200 -4.63 -6.13 -17.81
CA ALA A 200 -5.51 -5.61 -16.77
C ALA A 200 -5.96 -4.16 -17.04
N TYR A 201 -5.04 -3.31 -17.49
CA TYR A 201 -5.34 -1.91 -17.80
C TYR A 201 -6.31 -1.75 -18.99
N LEU A 202 -6.16 -2.57 -20.03
CA LEU A 202 -6.98 -2.48 -21.24
C LEU A 202 -8.33 -3.19 -21.12
N ASP A 203 -8.52 -4.04 -20.11
CA ASP A 203 -9.83 -4.65 -19.86
C ASP A 203 -10.83 -3.56 -19.43
N GLU A 204 -12.01 -3.58 -20.04
CA GLU A 204 -13.11 -2.65 -19.75
C GLU A 204 -14.02 -3.17 -18.63
N ASN A 205 -13.88 -4.45 -18.26
CA ASN A 205 -14.73 -5.10 -17.25
C ASN A 205 -14.05 -5.22 -15.88
N VAL A 206 -12.78 -4.84 -15.77
CA VAL A 206 -12.09 -4.83 -14.47
C VAL A 206 -12.55 -3.66 -13.62
N ASP A 207 -12.36 -3.81 -12.31
CA ASP A 207 -12.66 -2.76 -11.35
C ASP A 207 -11.84 -1.49 -11.64
N PRO A 208 -12.42 -0.28 -11.54
CA PRO A 208 -11.68 0.97 -11.78
C PRO A 208 -10.43 1.14 -10.93
N LEU A 209 -10.43 0.66 -9.68
CA LEU A 209 -9.28 0.70 -8.79
C LEU A 209 -8.19 -0.27 -9.24
N GLU A 210 -8.57 -1.46 -9.71
CA GLU A 210 -7.65 -2.43 -10.31
C GLU A 210 -7.00 -1.86 -11.58
N LYS A 211 -7.80 -1.19 -12.43
CA LYS A 211 -7.32 -0.53 -13.63
C LYS A 211 -6.36 0.62 -13.33
N LEU A 212 -6.67 1.42 -12.30
CA LEU A 212 -5.78 2.47 -11.79
C LEU A 212 -4.45 1.88 -11.33
N ASN A 213 -4.51 0.82 -10.52
CA ASN A 213 -3.32 0.20 -9.97
C ASN A 213 -2.43 -0.39 -11.07
N ALA A 214 -3.02 -1.05 -12.07
CA ALA A 214 -2.28 -1.52 -13.24
C ALA A 214 -1.56 -0.37 -13.98
N ALA A 215 -2.24 0.77 -14.18
CA ALA A 215 -1.63 1.95 -14.78
C ALA A 215 -0.47 2.52 -13.95
N ALA A 216 -0.62 2.57 -12.62
CA ALA A 216 0.44 3.02 -11.71
C ALA A 216 1.65 2.06 -11.71
N CYS A 217 1.42 0.74 -11.73
CA CYS A 217 2.49 -0.26 -11.84
C CYS A 217 3.25 -0.15 -13.16
N LEU A 218 2.55 0.05 -14.29
CA LEU A 218 3.16 0.27 -15.60
C LEU A 218 4.08 1.50 -15.62
N LEU A 219 3.66 2.60 -15.00
CA LEU A 219 4.49 3.81 -14.86
C LEU A 219 5.69 3.58 -13.95
N ARG A 220 5.54 2.78 -12.89
CA ARG A 220 6.64 2.38 -11.99
C ARG A 220 7.72 1.63 -12.76
N ILE A 221 7.32 0.66 -13.59
CA ILE A 221 8.23 -0.08 -14.47
C ILE A 221 8.95 0.86 -15.44
N ARG A 222 8.23 1.80 -16.07
CA ARG A 222 8.88 2.79 -16.93
C ARG A 222 9.93 3.63 -16.18
N SER A 223 9.60 4.04 -14.96
CA SER A 223 10.47 4.92 -14.15
C SER A 223 11.78 4.25 -13.70
N SER A 224 11.88 2.92 -13.76
CA SER A 224 13.10 2.16 -13.45
C SER A 224 14.05 2.01 -14.66
N ASP A 225 14.00 2.96 -15.61
CA ASP A 225 14.77 2.98 -16.87
C ASP A 225 14.45 1.83 -17.83
N SER A 226 13.25 1.25 -17.70
CA SER A 226 12.77 0.22 -18.62
C SER A 226 12.22 0.84 -19.91
N GLN A 227 12.80 0.49 -21.07
CA GLN A 227 12.28 0.87 -22.40
C GLN A 227 11.06 0.04 -22.83
N LEU A 228 10.41 -0.68 -21.90
CA LEU A 228 9.26 -1.54 -22.19
C LEU A 228 7.95 -0.79 -22.43
N LEU A 229 7.90 0.49 -22.06
CA LEU A 229 6.76 1.38 -22.32
C LEU A 229 7.20 2.60 -23.12
N ASP A 230 6.55 2.82 -24.26
CA ASP A 230 6.81 4.00 -25.08
C ASP A 230 6.24 5.29 -24.46
N THR A 231 6.70 6.44 -24.93
CA THR A 231 6.30 7.76 -24.42
C THR A 231 4.82 8.07 -24.62
N ALA A 232 4.21 7.63 -25.72
CA ALA A 232 2.79 7.88 -25.98
C ALA A 232 1.90 7.04 -25.06
N GLU A 233 2.27 5.79 -24.80
CA GLU A 233 1.60 4.91 -23.85
C GLU A 233 1.66 5.50 -22.44
N ALA A 234 2.84 5.90 -21.97
CA ALA A 234 2.98 6.50 -20.64
C ALA A 234 2.21 7.81 -20.49
N GLN A 235 2.17 8.63 -21.54
CA GLN A 235 1.36 9.85 -21.52
C GLN A 235 -0.13 9.53 -21.31
N LYS A 236 -0.67 8.53 -22.01
CA LYS A 236 -2.06 8.08 -21.81
C LYS A 236 -2.30 7.56 -20.40
N LEU A 237 -1.33 6.84 -19.81
CA LEU A 237 -1.42 6.39 -18.42
C LEU A 237 -1.47 7.57 -17.45
N TYR A 238 -0.62 8.58 -17.64
CA TYR A 238 -0.67 9.80 -16.82
C TYR A 238 -1.99 10.54 -16.97
N GLU A 239 -2.47 10.75 -18.19
CA GLU A 239 -3.77 11.39 -18.45
C GLU A 239 -4.92 10.65 -17.76
N HIS A 240 -4.94 9.32 -17.84
CA HIS A 240 -5.93 8.51 -17.13
C HIS A 240 -5.85 8.70 -15.61
N ILE A 241 -4.66 8.67 -15.03
CA ILE A 241 -4.47 8.86 -13.58
C ILE A 241 -4.82 10.29 -13.15
N GLN A 242 -4.57 11.31 -13.99
CA GLN A 242 -5.01 12.69 -13.72
C GLN A 242 -6.54 12.81 -13.68
N ILE A 243 -7.24 12.12 -14.58
CA ILE A 243 -8.71 12.07 -14.55
C ILE A 243 -9.17 11.37 -13.26
N ALA A 244 -8.60 10.21 -12.96
CA ALA A 244 -8.91 9.45 -11.76
C ALA A 244 -8.71 10.26 -10.46
N ALA A 245 -7.61 11.01 -10.37
CA ALA A 245 -7.30 11.87 -9.21
C ALA A 245 -8.36 12.96 -8.96
N GLN A 246 -9.08 13.38 -9.99
CA GLN A 246 -10.14 14.38 -9.90
C GLN A 246 -11.52 13.78 -9.59
N VAL A 247 -11.71 12.51 -9.93
CA VAL A 247 -13.01 11.82 -9.81
C VAL A 247 -13.11 11.05 -8.50
N PHE A 248 -12.01 10.51 -7.97
CA PHE A 248 -12.04 9.75 -6.72
C PHE A 248 -12.35 10.64 -5.51
N ASP A 249 -13.35 10.21 -4.73
CA ASP A 249 -13.74 10.84 -3.48
C ASP A 249 -12.88 10.37 -2.31
N GLU A 250 -12.44 9.11 -2.35
CA GLU A 250 -11.67 8.47 -1.29
C GLU A 250 -10.23 9.01 -1.23
N PRO A 251 -9.76 9.42 -0.04
CA PRO A 251 -8.40 9.91 0.12
C PRO A 251 -7.31 8.91 -0.27
N ASP A 252 -7.51 7.62 0.01
CA ASP A 252 -6.55 6.56 -0.31
C ASP A 252 -6.33 6.45 -1.84
N SER A 253 -7.41 6.45 -2.62
CA SER A 253 -7.35 6.39 -4.09
C SER A 253 -6.70 7.65 -4.69
N ARG A 254 -7.03 8.84 -4.17
CA ARG A 254 -6.35 10.08 -4.58
C ARG A 254 -4.86 10.07 -4.23
N SER A 255 -4.51 9.57 -3.04
CA SER A 255 -3.10 9.40 -2.63
C SER A 255 -2.33 8.53 -3.61
N GLN A 256 -2.91 7.41 -4.04
CA GLN A 256 -2.28 6.53 -5.03
C GLN A 256 -2.06 7.25 -6.36
N CYS A 257 -3.05 8.02 -6.83
CA CYS A 257 -2.90 8.83 -8.04
C CYS A 257 -1.75 9.85 -7.91
N TYR A 258 -1.69 10.60 -6.80
CA TYR A 258 -0.64 11.60 -6.58
C TYR A 258 0.76 10.97 -6.53
N MET A 259 0.89 9.80 -5.90
CA MET A 259 2.15 9.07 -5.86
C MET A 259 2.58 8.62 -7.27
N ALA A 260 1.67 8.07 -8.07
CA ALA A 260 1.97 7.66 -9.44
C ALA A 260 2.34 8.85 -10.34
N LEU A 261 1.61 9.96 -10.27
CA LEU A 261 1.90 11.18 -11.03
C LEU A 261 3.24 11.82 -10.63
N SER A 262 3.69 11.62 -9.39
CA SER A 262 4.97 12.16 -8.91
C SER A 262 6.21 11.46 -9.49
N MET A 263 6.03 10.35 -10.21
CA MET A 263 7.11 9.65 -10.92
C MET A 263 7.70 10.51 -12.03
N ASP A 264 6.89 11.38 -12.65
CA ASP A 264 7.32 12.36 -13.64
C ASP A 264 6.75 13.74 -13.31
N LEU A 265 7.50 14.50 -12.51
CA LEU A 265 7.14 15.86 -12.13
C LEU A 265 7.33 16.89 -13.25
N GLU A 266 8.13 16.59 -14.26
CA GLU A 266 8.30 17.48 -15.40
C GLU A 266 6.99 17.52 -16.19
N TYR A 267 6.40 16.35 -16.43
CA TYR A 267 5.10 16.23 -17.07
C TYR A 267 3.93 16.64 -16.16
N ASN A 268 3.89 16.15 -14.91
CA ASN A 268 2.72 16.30 -14.03
C ASN A 268 2.77 17.47 -13.04
N GLY A 269 3.88 18.23 -12.97
CA GLY A 269 4.11 19.20 -11.91
C GLY A 269 3.11 20.38 -11.87
N THR A 270 2.56 20.76 -13.01
CA THR A 270 1.48 21.78 -13.06
C THR A 270 0.17 21.21 -12.51
N PHE A 271 -0.23 20.01 -12.95
CA PHE A 271 -1.41 19.33 -12.44
C PHE A 271 -1.36 19.12 -10.92
N LEU A 272 -0.24 18.63 -10.39
CA LEU A 272 -0.09 18.38 -8.95
C LEU A 272 -0.15 19.68 -8.11
N ARG A 273 0.32 20.82 -8.65
CA ARG A 273 0.18 22.13 -8.01
C ARG A 273 -1.28 22.59 -7.97
N GLU A 274 -2.04 22.33 -9.03
CA GLU A 274 -3.47 22.61 -9.05
C GLU A 274 -4.24 21.74 -8.05
N MET A 275 -3.90 20.46 -7.95
CA MET A 275 -4.48 19.55 -6.96
C MET A 275 -4.15 20.01 -5.53
N LEU A 276 -2.91 20.43 -5.27
CA LEU A 276 -2.50 20.96 -3.96
C LEU A 276 -3.37 22.16 -3.53
N ALA A 277 -3.69 23.06 -4.46
CA ALA A 277 -4.53 24.22 -4.17
C ALA A 277 -6.01 23.87 -3.88
N ARG A 278 -6.47 22.67 -4.28
CA ARG A 278 -7.87 22.23 -4.15
C ARG A 278 -8.08 21.16 -3.10
N GLU A 279 -7.04 20.43 -2.71
CA GLU A 279 -7.14 19.30 -1.78
C GLU A 279 -7.56 19.77 -0.39
N LYS A 280 -8.62 19.14 0.13
CA LYS A 280 -9.24 19.47 1.42
C LYS A 280 -8.76 18.54 2.52
N ASP A 281 -8.37 17.32 2.17
CA ASP A 281 -7.82 16.38 3.13
C ASP A 281 -6.43 16.87 3.60
N THR A 282 -6.27 17.01 4.91
CA THR A 282 -5.05 17.57 5.51
C THR A 282 -3.83 16.68 5.29
N ASN A 283 -4.00 15.36 5.24
CA ASN A 283 -2.89 14.43 5.05
C ASN A 283 -2.46 14.42 3.58
N LEU A 284 -3.41 14.41 2.64
CA LEU A 284 -3.12 14.50 1.21
C LEU A 284 -2.53 15.85 0.83
N HIS A 285 -3.00 16.94 1.46
CA HIS A 285 -2.41 18.26 1.25
C HIS A 285 -0.92 18.25 1.59
N LYS A 286 -0.55 17.73 2.77
CA LYS A 286 0.86 17.58 3.18
C LYS A 286 1.64 16.64 2.26
N LEU A 287 1.02 15.57 1.77
CA LEU A 287 1.65 14.68 0.79
C LEU A 287 1.99 15.47 -0.48
N LEU A 288 1.04 16.19 -1.05
CA LEU A 288 1.23 17.02 -2.25
C LEU A 288 2.26 18.12 -2.04
N GLU A 289 2.26 18.80 -0.88
CA GLU A 289 3.31 19.76 -0.52
C GLU A 289 4.70 19.11 -0.57
N ASN A 290 4.86 17.93 0.03
CA ASN A 290 6.13 17.21 0.02
C ASN A 290 6.55 16.78 -1.39
N LEU A 291 5.62 16.33 -2.22
CA LEU A 291 5.89 15.89 -3.59
C LEU A 291 6.28 17.06 -4.50
N VAL A 292 5.59 18.19 -4.39
CA VAL A 292 5.79 19.37 -5.25
C VAL A 292 6.97 20.22 -4.78
N ILE A 293 7.08 20.48 -3.48
CA ILE A 293 8.08 21.41 -2.91
C ILE A 293 9.39 20.68 -2.59
N GLY A 294 9.32 19.44 -2.10
CA GLY A 294 10.49 18.66 -1.67
C GLY A 294 11.48 18.31 -2.77
N LYS A 295 11.07 18.40 -4.06
CA LYS A 295 11.92 18.17 -5.23
C LYS A 295 12.27 19.44 -6.02
N ALA A 296 11.87 20.64 -5.57
CA ALA A 296 12.36 21.87 -6.19
C ALA A 296 13.90 21.87 -6.10
N PRO A 297 14.64 22.10 -7.20
CA PRO A 297 16.08 22.26 -7.12
C PRO A 297 16.33 23.38 -6.12
N ARG A 298 17.04 23.07 -5.03
CA ARG A 298 17.53 24.12 -4.14
C ARG A 298 18.29 25.09 -5.03
N THR A 299 17.71 26.27 -5.26
CA THR A 299 18.45 27.34 -5.91
C THR A 299 19.75 27.48 -5.13
N PRO A 300 20.92 27.38 -5.80
CA PRO A 300 22.18 27.55 -5.11
C PRO A 300 22.10 28.89 -4.40
N LYS A 301 22.25 28.86 -3.07
CA LYS A 301 22.34 30.05 -2.24
C LYS A 301 23.37 30.94 -2.93
N ALA A 302 22.96 32.11 -3.41
CA ALA A 302 23.86 33.03 -4.11
C ALA A 302 25.12 33.18 -3.26
N SER A 303 26.28 32.85 -3.85
CA SER A 303 27.56 33.04 -3.21
C SER A 303 27.65 34.50 -2.76
N PRO A 304 28.08 34.78 -1.51
CA PRO A 304 28.23 36.16 -1.07
C PRO A 304 29.21 36.86 -2.01
N THR A 305 28.74 37.97 -2.59
CA THR A 305 29.54 38.87 -3.42
C THR A 305 30.82 39.21 -2.65
N PRO A 306 32.02 39.04 -3.25
CA PRO A 306 33.23 39.46 -2.58
C PRO A 306 33.18 40.98 -2.40
N ALA A 307 33.46 41.43 -1.18
CA ALA A 307 33.61 42.85 -0.89
C ALA A 307 34.68 43.42 -1.82
N GLU A 308 34.33 44.49 -2.54
CA GLU A 308 35.28 45.26 -3.33
C GLU A 308 36.38 45.86 -2.42
N PRO A 309 37.61 45.98 -2.93
CA PRO A 309 38.79 46.38 -2.16
C PRO A 309 38.74 47.83 -1.65
#